data_AF-A0A561U5S8-F1
#
_entry.id   AF-A0A561U5S8-F1
#
_cell.length_a   1.000
_cell.length_b   1.000
_cell.length_c   1.000
_cell.angle_alpha   90.00
_cell.angle_beta   90.00
_cell.angle_gamma   90.00
#
_symmetry.space_group_name_H-M   'P 1'
#
loop_
_entity.id
_entity.type
_entity.pdbx_description
1 polymer ?
#
loop_
_entity_poly.entity_id
_entity_poly.type
_entity_poly.pdbx_seq_one_letter_code
_entity_poly.pdbx_strand_id
1 'polypeptide(L)' 'MDLSDAQWRKSSRSGGGGDGNCVEVAFVSEAVAVRDSKDPDGPALAFPADSWRRFLSSLTGR' A
#
# COMPACT_ATOMS: atom_id res chain seq x y z
N MET A 1 -13.62 -4.66 -6.96
CA MET A 1 -13.29 -3.24 -6.75
C MET A 1 -12.42 -2.83 -7.91
N ASP A 2 -12.78 -1.76 -8.60
CA ASP A 2 -11.99 -1.24 -9.70
C ASP A 2 -10.87 -0.35 -9.15
N LEU A 3 -9.62 -0.61 -9.55
CA LEU A 3 -8.41 0.08 -9.06
C LEU A 3 -7.67 0.82 -10.17
N SER A 4 -8.27 0.92 -11.36
CA SER A 4 -7.65 1.54 -12.53
C SER A 4 -7.28 3.01 -12.32
N ASP A 5 -8.07 3.73 -11.51
CA ASP A 5 -7.83 5.14 -11.15
C ASP A 5 -7.11 5.32 -9.80
N ALA A 6 -6.62 4.23 -9.20
CA ALA A 6 -5.97 4.28 -7.89
C ALA A 6 -4.64 5.05 -7.95
N GLN A 7 -4.48 6.04 -7.06
CA GLN A 7 -3.24 6.81 -6.94
C GLN A 7 -2.24 6.07 -6.05
N TRP A 8 -1.40 5.24 -6.69
CA TRP A 8 -0.37 4.46 -6.02
C TRP A 8 0.78 5.32 -5.50
N ARG A 9 1.18 5.07 -4.26
CA ARG A 9 2.26 5.78 -3.57
C ARG A 9 3.30 4.78 -3.06
N LYS A 10 4.56 5.06 -3.39
CA LYS A 10 5.73 4.42 -2.78
C LYS A 10 6.16 5.18 -1.52
N SER A 11 6.77 4.47 -0.58
CA SER A 11 7.44 5.11 0.55
C SER A 11 8.60 5.98 0.05
N SER A 12 9.01 7.00 0.82
CA SER A 12 10.22 7.79 0.53
C SER A 12 11.49 7.11 1.04
N ARG A 13 11.38 6.12 1.93
CA ARG A 13 12.50 5.34 2.51
C ARG A 13 12.97 4.20 1.61
N SER A 14 12.73 4.39 0.33
CA SER A 14 12.60 3.35 -0.67
C SER A 14 13.76 3.34 -1.67
N GLY A 15 14.71 4.27 -1.54
CA GLY A 15 15.92 4.32 -2.33
C GLY A 15 17.12 3.92 -1.47
N GLY A 16 17.69 2.76 -1.70
CA GLY A 16 18.88 2.32 -0.98
C GLY A 16 19.29 0.86 -1.24
N GLY A 17 19.70 0.55 -2.47
CA GLY A 17 20.42 -0.68 -2.82
C GLY A 17 19.62 -1.75 -3.57
N GLY A 18 20.15 -2.18 -4.73
CA GLY A 18 19.94 -3.44 -5.46
C GLY A 18 18.53 -3.79 -5.94
N ASP A 19 17.57 -3.81 -5.03
CA ASP A 19 16.25 -4.43 -5.17
C ASP A 19 15.16 -3.46 -4.67
N GLY A 20 14.95 -2.39 -5.43
CA GLY A 20 13.92 -1.38 -5.14
C GLY A 20 12.55 -1.99 -4.78
N ASN A 21 11.93 -1.38 -3.76
CA ASN A 21 10.79 -1.83 -2.93
C ASN A 21 9.71 -2.67 -3.58
N CYS A 22 9.27 -3.66 -2.79
CA CYS A 22 8.30 -4.68 -3.14
C CYS A 22 6.83 -4.34 -2.81
N VAL A 23 6.50 -3.11 -2.36
CA VAL A 23 5.10 -2.73 -2.07
C VAL A 23 4.75 -1.27 -2.39
N GLU A 24 3.54 -1.05 -2.90
CA GLU A 24 2.87 0.23 -3.12
C GLU A 24 1.51 0.25 -2.42
N VAL A 25 1.07 1.44 -1.97
CA VAL A 25 -0.26 1.62 -1.35
C VAL A 25 -1.08 2.68 -2.06
N ALA A 26 -2.39 2.49 -2.15
CA ALA A 26 -3.34 3.49 -2.64
C ALA A 26 -4.55 3.61 -1.70
N PHE A 27 -4.98 4.84 -1.42
CA PHE A 27 -6.21 5.10 -0.67
C PHE A 27 -7.37 5.17 -1.66
N VAL A 28 -8.32 4.25 -1.54
CA VAL A 28 -9.44 4.10 -2.47
C VAL A 28 -10.74 4.02 -1.69
N SER A 29 -11.59 5.04 -1.80
CA SER A 29 -12.88 5.13 -1.09
C SER A 29 -12.81 4.61 0.36
N GLU A 30 -13.38 3.42 0.64
CA GLU A 30 -13.46 2.83 1.98
C GLU A 30 -12.34 1.81 2.30
N ALA A 31 -11.31 1.73 1.46
CA ALA A 31 -10.23 0.77 1.57
C ALA A 31 -8.84 1.36 1.33
N VAL A 32 -7.84 0.61 1.74
CA VAL A 32 -6.43 0.80 1.38
C VAL A 32 -6.00 -0.40 0.56
N ALA A 33 -5.63 -0.15 -0.69
CA ALA A 33 -5.09 -1.15 -1.59
C ALA A 33 -3.58 -1.26 -1.41
N VAL A 34 -3.05 -2.47 -1.49
CA VAL A 34 -1.62 -2.80 -1.38
C VAL A 34 -1.26 -3.74 -2.52
N ARG A 35 -0.21 -3.44 -3.28
CA ARG A 35 0.28 -4.31 -4.36
C ARG A 35 1.79 -4.44 -4.35
N ASP A 36 2.32 -5.42 -5.07
CA ASP A 36 3.75 -5.52 -5.34
C ASP A 36 4.15 -4.50 -6.40
N SER A 37 5.13 -3.64 -6.09
CA SER A 37 5.65 -2.68 -7.08
C SER A 37 6.35 -3.37 -8.26
N LYS A 38 6.81 -4.62 -8.09
CA LYS A 38 7.47 -5.42 -9.12
C LYS A 38 6.50 -6.13 -10.06
N ASP A 39 5.23 -6.25 -9.65
CA ASP A 39 4.14 -6.82 -10.43
C ASP A 39 2.90 -5.91 -10.35
N PRO A 40 2.94 -4.71 -10.97
CA PRO A 40 1.90 -3.69 -10.82
C PRO A 40 0.56 -4.09 -11.46
N ASP A 41 0.59 -5.01 -12.43
CA ASP A 41 -0.57 -5.59 -13.10
C ASP A 41 -1.08 -6.86 -12.39
N GLY A 42 -0.32 -7.33 -11.39
CA GLY A 42 -0.68 -8.44 -10.53
C GLY A 42 -1.80 -8.10 -9.54
N PRO A 43 -2.23 -9.09 -8.75
CA PRO A 43 -3.31 -8.92 -7.79
C PRO A 43 -2.94 -7.94 -6.67
N ALA A 44 -3.87 -7.02 -6.37
CA ALA A 44 -3.78 -6.14 -5.21
C ALA A 44 -4.62 -6.69 -4.04
N LEU A 45 -4.08 -6.56 -2.83
CA LEU A 45 -4.82 -6.76 -1.59
C LEU A 45 -5.59 -5.48 -1.25
N ALA A 46 -6.78 -5.60 -0.67
CA ALA A 46 -7.57 -4.46 -0.20
C ALA A 46 -8.01 -4.67 1.24
N PHE A 47 -7.73 -3.67 2.08
CA PHE A 47 -8.08 -3.67 3.50
C PHE A 47 -9.10 -2.57 3.79
N PRO A 48 -10.13 -2.81 4.63
CA PRO A 48 -10.99 -1.73 5.08
C PRO A 48 -10.17 -0.61 5.73
N ALA A 49 -10.54 0.65 5.46
CA ALA A 49 -9.79 1.82 5.93
C ALA A 49 -9.64 1.83 7.46
N ASP A 50 -10.66 1.38 8.20
CA ASP A 50 -10.61 1.32 9.67
C ASP A 50 -9.66 0.25 10.19
N SER A 51 -9.58 -0.90 9.51
CA SER A 51 -8.59 -1.94 9.84
C SER A 51 -7.17 -1.43 9.59
N TRP A 52 -6.95 -0.71 8.50
CA TRP A 52 -5.66 -0.08 8.20
C TRP A 52 -5.27 0.96 9.26
N ARG A 53 -6.20 1.82 9.68
CA ARG A 53 -5.96 2.79 10.77
C ARG A 53 -5.61 2.11 12.09
N ARG A 54 -6.34 1.05 12.46
CA ARG A 54 -6.08 0.26 13.67
C ARG A 54 -4.70 -0.38 13.61
N PHE A 55 -4.35 -0.99 12.48
CA PHE A 55 -3.03 -1.55 12.25
C PHE A 55 -1.93 -0.50 12.46
N LEU A 56 -2.00 0.65 11.78
CA LEU A 56 -1.03 1.73 11.97
C LEU A 56 -0.95 2.21 13.43
N SER A 57 -2.10 2.37 14.10
CA SER A 57 -2.13 2.81 15.50
C SER A 57 -1.39 1.84 16.44
N SER A 58 -1.46 0.54 16.16
CA SER A 58 -0.77 -0.50 16.93
C SER A 58 0.75 -0.46 16.75
N LEU A 59 1.24 0.03 15.61
CA LEU A 59 2.68 0.16 15.33
C LEU A 59 3.31 1.40 15.98
N THR A 60 2.51 2.40 16.32
CA THR A 60 2.95 3.64 16.99
C THR A 60 3.11 3.52 18.50
N GLY A 61 3.12 2.32 19.06
CA GLY A 61 3.39 2.08 20.49
C GLY A 61 4.73 2.69 20.91
N ARG A 62 4.67 3.75 21.70
CA ARG A 62 5.81 4.40 22.36
C ARG A 62 5.81 4.04 23.83
#